data_AF-A0A7S2T6W3-F1
#
_entry.id   AF-A0A7S2T6W3-F1
#
_cell.length_a   1.000
_cell.length_b   1.000
_cell.length_c   1.000
_cell.angle_alpha   90.00
_cell.angle_beta   90.00
_cell.angle_gamma   90.00
#
_symmetry.space_group_name_H-M   'P 1'
#
loop_
_entity.id
_entity.type
_entity.pdbx_description
1 polymer ?
#
loop_
_entity_poly.entity_id
_entity_poly.type
_entity_poly.pdbx_seq_one_letter_code
_entity_poly.pdbx_strand_id
1 'polypeptide(L)'
;MVVIHVKRSEEHQFLYETTVEEDVTACVRELCEIQNTRLRIQRLKLEGEELAKHGVAKHPEKQSLDEYQENFGYGKVEKQEHYNVDPTGRRTGNRCDPKVAETLLKTLADAEAAISKNQVAQKVYLTKKMLMDKVDEIRGAVMICYPMGLPEWDNVRLSLEDNEDLSGTQWATEHLDPETSQLWWGGGGA
;
A
#
# COMPACT_ATOMS: atom_id res chain seq x y z
N MET A 1 17.03 -27.20 -2.00
CA MET A 1 16.80 -25.77 -1.76
C MET A 1 17.03 -25.03 -3.07
N VAL A 2 16.01 -24.31 -3.54
CA VAL A 2 16.03 -23.52 -4.77
C VAL A 2 15.72 -22.08 -4.38
N VAL A 3 16.53 -21.14 -4.86
CA VAL A 3 16.29 -19.71 -4.64
C VAL A 3 15.95 -19.07 -5.97
N ILE A 4 14.81 -18.41 -6.03
CA ILE A 4 14.34 -17.67 -7.19
C ILE A 4 14.56 -16.19 -6.92
N HIS A 5 15.38 -15.54 -7.74
CA HIS A 5 15.51 -14.09 -7.75
C HIS A 5 14.53 -13.52 -8.75
N VAL A 6 13.42 -12.98 -8.26
CA VAL A 6 12.42 -12.31 -9.10
C VAL A 6 12.88 -10.88 -9.35
N LYS A 7 13.09 -10.54 -10.63
CA LYS A 7 13.46 -9.19 -11.09
C LYS A 7 12.43 -8.67 -12.08
N ARG A 8 11.71 -7.62 -11.71
CA ARG A 8 10.78 -6.90 -12.60
C ARG A 8 11.42 -5.62 -13.14
N SER A 9 12.26 -4.98 -12.33
CA SER A 9 13.18 -3.90 -12.70
C SER A 9 14.36 -3.88 -11.71
N GLU A 10 15.29 -2.94 -11.86
CA GLU A 10 16.40 -2.73 -10.90
C GLU A 10 15.89 -2.37 -9.49
N GLU A 11 14.78 -1.65 -9.41
CA GLU A 11 14.17 -1.24 -8.14
C GLU A 11 13.17 -2.29 -7.62
N HIS A 12 12.51 -3.01 -8.51
CA HIS A 12 11.49 -4.00 -8.16
C HIS A 12 12.04 -5.42 -8.30
N GLN A 13 12.69 -5.89 -7.24
CA GLN A 13 13.23 -7.24 -7.13
C GLN A 13 13.12 -7.81 -5.72
N PHE A 14 13.04 -9.13 -5.60
CA PHE A 14 13.01 -9.87 -4.34
C PHE A 14 13.52 -11.30 -4.50
N LEU A 15 13.84 -11.94 -3.37
CA LEU A 15 14.19 -13.36 -3.31
C LEU A 15 13.02 -14.17 -2.77
N TYR A 16 12.81 -15.34 -3.34
CA TYR A 16 11.86 -16.34 -2.90
C TYR A 16 12.57 -17.69 -2.79
N GLU A 17 12.30 -18.43 -1.72
CA GLU A 17 12.90 -19.74 -1.47
C GLU A 17 11.85 -20.83 -1.66
N THR A 18 12.22 -21.90 -2.37
CA THR A 18 11.38 -23.07 -2.63
C THR A 18 12.22 -24.33 -2.78
N THR A 19 11.61 -25.43 -3.22
CA THR A 19 12.27 -26.72 -3.44
C THR A 19 12.13 -27.17 -4.90
N VAL A 20 12.90 -28.20 -5.29
CA VAL A 20 12.76 -28.81 -6.63
C VAL A 20 11.52 -29.71 -6.75
N GLU A 21 10.85 -29.99 -5.63
CA GLU A 21 9.67 -30.85 -5.56
C GLU A 21 8.37 -30.05 -5.73
N GLU A 22 8.44 -28.73 -5.58
CA GLU A 22 7.29 -27.83 -5.68
C GLU A 22 6.78 -27.75 -7.12
N ASP A 23 5.46 -27.73 -7.29
CA ASP A 23 4.84 -27.57 -8.60
C ASP A 23 5.09 -26.15 -9.14
N VAL A 24 5.42 -26.04 -10.42
CA VAL A 24 5.73 -24.74 -11.05
C VAL A 24 4.50 -23.83 -11.03
N THR A 25 3.30 -24.37 -11.21
CA THR A 25 2.05 -23.57 -11.17
C THR A 25 1.80 -23.05 -9.77
N ALA A 26 1.97 -23.88 -8.74
CA ALA A 26 1.90 -23.46 -7.35
C ALA A 26 2.92 -22.35 -7.04
N CYS A 27 4.16 -22.54 -7.46
CA CYS A 27 5.23 -21.54 -7.33
C CYS A 27 4.87 -20.21 -8.02
N VAL A 28 4.33 -20.24 -9.25
CA VAL A 28 3.90 -19.04 -9.97
C VAL A 28 2.80 -18.30 -9.21
N ARG A 29 1.79 -19.02 -8.70
CA ARG A 29 0.71 -18.42 -7.92
C ARG A 29 1.24 -17.71 -6.67
N GLU A 30 2.14 -18.35 -5.91
CA GLU A 30 2.75 -17.74 -4.73
C GLU A 30 3.59 -16.51 -5.08
N LEU A 31 4.35 -16.55 -6.17
CA LEU A 31 5.13 -15.40 -6.64
C LEU A 31 4.23 -14.22 -7.03
N CYS A 32 3.09 -14.48 -7.69
CA CYS A 32 2.10 -13.45 -8.00
C CYS A 32 1.50 -12.85 -6.73
N GLU A 33 1.12 -13.67 -5.75
CA GLU A 33 0.60 -13.19 -4.47
C GLU A 33 1.62 -12.33 -3.73
N ILE A 34 2.88 -12.75 -3.65
CA ILE A 34 3.96 -11.97 -3.03
C ILE A 34 4.12 -10.64 -3.75
N GLN A 35 4.22 -10.65 -5.09
CA GLN A 35 4.39 -9.42 -5.87
C GLN A 35 3.20 -8.46 -5.70
N ASN A 36 1.97 -8.95 -5.78
CA ASN A 36 0.77 -8.14 -5.62
C ASN A 36 0.67 -7.57 -4.21
N THR A 37 1.04 -8.35 -3.18
CA THR A 37 1.08 -7.86 -1.79
C THR A 37 2.16 -6.79 -1.60
N ARG A 38 3.32 -6.90 -2.27
CA ARG A 38 4.34 -5.83 -2.27
C ARG A 38 3.79 -4.54 -2.87
N LEU A 39 3.12 -4.61 -4.02
CA LEU A 39 2.49 -3.44 -4.64
C LEU A 39 1.42 -2.83 -3.73
N ARG A 40 0.66 -3.67 -3.03
CA ARG A 40 -0.33 -3.24 -2.03
C ARG A 40 0.31 -2.49 -0.87
N ILE A 41 1.44 -2.96 -0.34
CA ILE A 41 2.19 -2.23 0.69
C ILE A 41 2.70 -0.88 0.17
N GLN A 42 3.13 -0.78 -1.09
CA GLN A 42 3.52 0.51 -1.69
C GLN A 42 2.35 1.49 -1.77
N ARG A 43 1.15 1.01 -2.14
CA ARG A 43 -0.06 1.84 -2.14
C ARG A 43 -0.45 2.29 -0.74
N LEU A 44 -0.41 1.36 0.23
CA LEU A 44 -0.62 1.68 1.65
C LEU A 44 0.36 2.73 2.16
N LYS A 45 1.63 2.65 1.75
CA LYS A 45 2.63 3.65 2.11
C LYS A 45 2.23 5.04 1.60
N LEU A 46 1.93 5.16 0.31
CA LEU A 46 1.57 6.44 -0.30
C LEU A 46 0.29 7.03 0.32
N GLU A 47 -0.80 6.26 0.35
CA GLU A 47 -2.09 6.74 0.85
C GLU A 47 -2.10 6.90 2.38
N GLY A 48 -1.36 6.05 3.10
CA GLY A 48 -1.21 6.12 4.55
C GLY A 48 -0.43 7.35 5.01
N GLU A 49 0.57 7.80 4.26
CA GLU A 49 1.25 9.07 4.53
C GLU A 49 0.31 10.27 4.35
N GLU A 50 -0.51 10.26 3.30
CA GLU A 50 -1.50 11.32 3.07
C GLU A 50 -2.61 11.29 4.14
N LEU A 51 -3.01 10.11 4.61
CA LEU A 51 -3.91 9.94 5.76
C LEU A 51 -3.31 10.53 7.05
N ALA A 52 -2.01 10.34 7.29
CA ALA A 52 -1.32 10.91 8.44
C ALA A 52 -1.20 12.45 8.34
N LYS A 53 -1.00 12.99 7.13
CA LYS A 53 -0.83 14.44 6.90
C LYS A 53 -2.15 15.20 6.87
N HIS A 54 -3.18 14.63 6.26
CA HIS A 54 -4.40 15.36 5.86
C HIS A 54 -5.70 14.71 6.34
N GLY A 55 -5.62 13.58 7.04
CA GLY A 55 -6.80 12.93 7.58
C GLY A 55 -7.58 12.13 6.55
N VAL A 56 -8.79 11.76 6.93
CA VAL A 56 -9.64 10.82 6.18
C VAL A 56 -10.05 11.39 4.82
N ALA A 57 -10.23 10.52 3.82
CA ALA A 57 -10.76 10.87 2.51
C ALA A 57 -12.19 11.44 2.58
N LYS A 58 -12.43 12.52 1.83
CA LYS A 58 -13.80 13.01 1.60
C LYS A 58 -14.55 12.05 0.69
N HIS A 59 -15.87 12.06 0.84
CA HIS A 59 -16.77 11.43 -0.13
C HIS A 59 -16.43 11.94 -1.54
N PRO A 60 -16.38 11.08 -2.58
CA PRO A 60 -16.00 11.48 -3.93
C PRO A 60 -16.75 12.72 -4.46
N GLU A 61 -18.05 12.81 -4.19
CA GLU A 61 -18.89 13.95 -4.61
C GLU A 61 -18.58 15.28 -3.90
N LYS A 62 -17.85 15.24 -2.78
CA LYS A 62 -17.50 16.41 -1.97
C LYS A 62 -16.05 16.87 -2.16
N GLN A 63 -15.28 16.17 -3.00
CA GLN A 63 -13.89 16.54 -3.27
C GLN A 63 -13.83 17.86 -4.04
N SER A 64 -12.83 18.68 -3.75
CA SER A 64 -12.59 19.99 -4.41
C SER A 64 -13.71 21.04 -4.24
N LEU A 65 -14.68 20.83 -3.35
CA LEU A 65 -15.76 21.78 -3.10
C LEU A 65 -15.45 22.80 -2.00
N ASP A 66 -14.37 22.62 -1.24
CA ASP A 66 -14.05 23.44 -0.06
C ASP A 66 -13.96 24.93 -0.38
N GLU A 67 -13.18 25.29 -1.41
CA GLU A 67 -13.02 26.69 -1.81
C GLU A 67 -14.35 27.30 -2.26
N TYR A 68 -15.18 26.54 -2.96
CA TYR A 68 -16.51 27.00 -3.37
C TYR A 68 -17.46 27.16 -2.17
N GLN A 69 -17.42 26.24 -1.20
CA GLN A 69 -18.27 26.31 -0.01
C GLN A 69 -17.90 27.50 0.89
N GLU A 70 -16.61 27.72 1.13
CA GLU A 70 -16.11 28.82 1.95
C GLU A 70 -16.33 30.19 1.26
N ASN A 71 -16.10 30.29 -0.05
CA ASN A 71 -16.23 31.57 -0.78
C ASN A 71 -17.68 32.01 -1.03
N PHE A 72 -18.60 31.06 -1.19
CA PHE A 72 -20.01 31.36 -1.52
C PHE A 72 -20.98 31.11 -0.37
N GLY A 73 -20.49 30.66 0.80
CA GLY A 73 -21.29 30.52 2.03
C GLY A 73 -22.29 29.35 2.03
N TYR A 74 -22.14 28.38 1.13
CA TYR A 74 -23.02 27.19 1.04
C TYR A 74 -22.66 26.07 2.03
N GLY A 75 -21.60 26.25 2.82
CA GLY A 75 -21.17 25.30 3.85
C GLY A 75 -19.93 25.83 4.57
N LYS A 76 -19.59 25.22 5.72
CA LYS A 76 -18.33 25.47 6.41
C LYS A 76 -17.53 24.18 6.46
N VAL A 77 -16.25 24.26 6.08
CA VAL A 77 -15.30 23.19 6.35
C VAL A 77 -15.10 23.13 7.86
N GLU A 78 -15.45 22.01 8.48
CA GLU A 78 -15.23 21.79 9.90
C GLU A 78 -13.74 21.57 10.15
N LYS A 79 -13.07 22.56 10.73
CA LYS A 79 -11.63 22.51 11.04
C LYS A 79 -11.44 22.10 12.49
N GLN A 80 -10.96 20.88 12.71
CA GLN A 80 -10.68 20.34 14.05
C GLN A 80 -9.30 20.79 14.57
N GLU A 81 -8.95 20.36 15.78
CA GLU A 81 -7.73 20.77 16.49
C GLU A 81 -6.44 20.57 15.67
N HIS A 82 -6.33 19.48 14.93
CA HIS A 82 -5.15 19.13 14.15
C HIS A 82 -5.30 19.37 12.64
N TYR A 83 -6.20 20.27 12.23
CA TYR A 83 -6.46 20.55 10.82
C TYR A 83 -5.21 20.92 10.03
N ASN A 84 -5.01 20.24 8.90
CA ASN A 84 -3.95 20.50 7.93
C ASN A 84 -4.49 20.28 6.51
N VAL A 85 -4.68 21.38 5.78
CA VAL A 85 -5.32 21.41 4.46
C VAL A 85 -4.66 20.44 3.49
N ASP A 86 -5.48 19.68 2.75
CA ASP A 86 -5.04 18.86 1.63
C ASP A 86 -5.02 19.71 0.34
N PRO A 87 -3.85 19.95 -0.28
CA PRO A 87 -3.74 20.72 -1.52
C PRO A 87 -4.49 20.09 -2.70
N THR A 88 -4.72 18.78 -2.66
CA THR A 88 -5.46 18.06 -3.71
C THR A 88 -6.97 18.12 -3.53
N GLY A 89 -7.44 18.56 -2.35
CA GLY A 89 -8.86 18.63 -2.00
C GLY A 89 -9.55 17.27 -1.81
N ARG A 90 -8.81 16.15 -1.79
CA ARG A 90 -9.34 14.78 -1.69
C ARG A 90 -9.65 14.37 -0.24
N ARG A 91 -8.88 14.86 0.73
CA ARG A 91 -8.98 14.55 2.16
C ARG A 91 -9.59 15.71 2.93
N THR A 92 -10.14 15.39 4.10
CA THR A 92 -10.88 16.32 4.98
C THR A 92 -10.01 17.43 5.58
N GLY A 93 -8.70 17.24 5.63
CA GLY A 93 -7.76 18.08 6.37
C GLY A 93 -7.71 17.76 7.87
N ASN A 94 -8.70 17.03 8.40
CA ASN A 94 -8.77 16.69 9.82
C ASN A 94 -7.98 15.41 10.10
N ARG A 95 -6.66 15.53 10.25
CA ARG A 95 -5.79 14.42 10.66
C ARG A 95 -5.92 14.11 12.16
N CYS A 96 -5.51 12.90 12.54
CA CYS A 96 -5.34 12.51 13.94
C CYS A 96 -4.21 13.31 14.64
N ASP A 97 -4.08 13.11 15.96
CA ASP A 97 -3.00 13.71 16.76
C ASP A 97 -1.63 13.37 16.13
N PRO A 98 -0.76 14.37 15.87
CA PRO A 98 0.56 14.13 15.27
C PRO A 98 1.42 13.09 15.99
N LYS A 99 1.33 13.01 17.33
CA LYS A 99 2.06 12.00 18.11
C LYS A 99 1.54 10.59 17.86
N VAL A 100 0.24 10.46 17.62
CA VAL A 100 -0.40 9.19 17.27
C VAL A 100 -0.04 8.83 15.82
N ALA A 101 -0.07 9.81 14.92
CA ALA A 101 0.33 9.67 13.52
C ALA A 101 1.78 9.19 13.34
N GLU A 102 2.70 9.52 14.25
CA GLU A 102 4.07 8.99 14.22
C GLU A 102 4.12 7.47 14.23
N THR A 103 3.19 6.81 14.95
CA THR A 103 3.13 5.35 14.99
C THR A 103 2.79 4.80 13.60
N LEU A 104 1.77 5.37 12.95
CA LEU A 104 1.41 5.02 11.58
C LEU A 104 2.57 5.26 10.61
N LEU A 105 3.23 6.42 10.67
CA LEU A 105 4.34 6.73 9.78
C LEU A 105 5.53 5.76 9.95
N LYS A 106 5.84 5.37 11.20
CA LYS A 106 6.88 4.37 11.49
C LYS A 106 6.49 3.00 10.92
N THR A 107 5.27 2.53 11.19
CA THR A 107 4.78 1.25 10.66
C THR A 107 4.80 1.21 9.13
N LEU A 108 4.42 2.30 8.47
CA LEU A 108 4.47 2.39 7.01
C LEU A 108 5.92 2.35 6.48
N ALA A 109 6.86 3.03 7.14
CA ALA A 109 8.28 2.98 6.77
C ALA A 109 8.88 1.58 6.97
N ASP A 110 8.52 0.89 8.06
CA ASP A 110 8.96 -0.48 8.33
C ASP A 110 8.41 -1.47 7.29
N ALA A 111 7.15 -1.30 6.87
CA ALA A 111 6.55 -2.10 5.81
C ALA A 111 7.21 -1.84 4.45
N GLU A 112 7.52 -0.60 4.12
CA GLU A 112 8.26 -0.23 2.90
C GLU A 112 9.67 -0.84 2.90
N ALA A 113 10.38 -0.77 4.03
CA ALA A 113 11.69 -1.40 4.18
C ALA A 113 11.62 -2.91 3.96
N ALA A 114 10.55 -3.57 4.42
CA ALA A 114 10.35 -5.00 4.25
C ALA A 114 10.23 -5.44 2.78
N ILE A 115 9.77 -4.56 1.87
CA ILE A 115 9.59 -4.85 0.44
C ILE A 115 10.70 -4.26 -0.45
N SER A 116 11.67 -3.57 0.16
CA SER A 116 12.77 -2.90 -0.54
C SER A 116 13.72 -3.88 -1.22
N LYS A 117 14.34 -3.46 -2.33
CA LYS A 117 15.43 -4.20 -3.00
C LYS A 117 16.61 -4.51 -2.07
N ASN A 118 16.79 -3.73 -0.99
CA ASN A 118 17.86 -3.94 -0.01
C ASN A 118 17.80 -5.33 0.63
N GLN A 119 16.59 -5.91 0.71
CA GLN A 119 16.38 -7.28 1.20
C GLN A 119 17.13 -8.33 0.37
N VAL A 120 17.28 -8.10 -0.94
CA VAL A 120 18.05 -8.99 -1.83
C VAL A 120 19.53 -9.01 -1.43
N ALA A 121 20.12 -7.84 -1.18
CA ALA A 121 21.52 -7.73 -0.75
C ALA A 121 21.75 -8.40 0.62
N GLN A 122 20.74 -8.37 1.49
CA GLN A 122 20.75 -9.02 2.80
C GLN A 122 20.39 -10.51 2.75
N LYS A 123 20.09 -11.06 1.56
CA LYS A 123 19.63 -12.46 1.37
C LYS A 123 18.39 -12.80 2.18
N VAL A 124 17.48 -11.84 2.33
CA VAL A 124 16.18 -12.05 2.97
C VAL A 124 15.21 -12.59 1.92
N TYR A 125 14.62 -13.74 2.21
CA TYR A 125 13.60 -14.37 1.37
C TYR A 125 12.22 -13.88 1.79
N LEU A 126 11.46 -13.33 0.85
CA LEU A 126 10.10 -12.86 1.11
C LEU A 126 9.13 -14.04 1.12
N THR A 127 8.21 -14.00 2.08
CA THR A 127 7.08 -14.91 2.15
C THR A 127 5.79 -14.11 2.21
N LYS A 128 4.69 -14.72 1.73
CA LYS A 128 3.35 -14.12 1.85
C LYS A 128 3.03 -13.72 3.28
N LYS A 129 3.35 -14.60 4.24
CA LYS A 129 3.12 -14.37 5.67
C LYS A 129 3.79 -13.08 6.15
N MET A 130 5.09 -12.91 5.87
CA MET A 130 5.82 -11.70 6.29
C MET A 130 5.17 -10.42 5.76
N LEU A 131 4.67 -10.44 4.52
CA LEU A 131 4.03 -9.27 3.92
C LEU A 131 2.64 -9.01 4.50
N MET A 132 1.84 -10.06 4.72
CA MET A 132 0.53 -9.93 5.35
C MET A 132 0.65 -9.46 6.80
N ASP A 133 1.66 -9.92 7.55
CA ASP A 133 1.97 -9.42 8.88
C ASP A 133 2.23 -7.90 8.84
N LYS A 134 2.92 -7.39 7.82
CA LYS A 134 3.10 -5.94 7.61
C LYS A 134 1.80 -5.20 7.29
N VAL A 135 0.92 -5.78 6.48
CA VAL A 135 -0.41 -5.21 6.23
C VAL A 135 -1.23 -5.16 7.52
N ASP A 136 -1.15 -6.18 8.37
CA ASP A 136 -1.84 -6.27 9.65
C ASP A 136 -1.30 -5.26 10.68
N GLU A 137 0.02 -5.06 10.73
CA GLU A 137 0.65 -3.99 11.52
C GLU A 137 0.12 -2.62 11.10
N ILE A 138 0.05 -2.34 9.79
CA ILE A 138 -0.51 -1.08 9.27
C ILE A 138 -1.98 -0.94 9.67
N ARG A 139 -2.77 -2.03 9.58
CA ARG A 139 -4.18 -2.02 10.02
C ARG A 139 -4.30 -1.64 11.49
N GLY A 140 -3.44 -2.20 12.35
CA GLY A 140 -3.39 -1.86 13.77
C GLY A 140 -3.07 -0.38 13.99
N ALA A 141 -2.07 0.16 13.28
CA ALA A 141 -1.69 1.57 13.38
C ALA A 141 -2.82 2.50 12.90
N VAL A 142 -3.51 2.16 11.82
CA VAL A 142 -4.69 2.91 11.34
C VAL A 142 -5.82 2.88 12.38
N MET A 143 -6.08 1.75 13.02
CA MET A 143 -7.10 1.62 14.07
C MET A 143 -6.78 2.48 15.31
N ILE A 144 -5.50 2.66 15.64
CA ILE A 144 -5.07 3.56 16.72
C ILE A 144 -5.36 5.02 16.34
N CYS A 145 -5.05 5.42 15.10
CA CYS A 145 -5.32 6.78 14.60
C CYS A 145 -6.83 7.08 14.44
N TYR A 146 -7.60 6.08 14.01
CA TYR A 146 -9.02 6.19 13.67
C TYR A 146 -9.81 5.00 14.24
N PRO A 147 -10.14 5.01 15.55
CA PRO A 147 -10.81 3.88 16.20
C PRO A 147 -12.20 3.55 15.68
N MET A 148 -12.88 4.53 15.06
CA MET A 148 -14.19 4.34 14.41
C MET A 148 -14.08 3.77 12.98
N GLY A 149 -12.85 3.44 12.55
CA GLY A 149 -12.56 3.01 11.20
C GLY A 149 -12.49 4.15 10.19
N LEU A 150 -12.17 3.77 8.96
CA LEU A 150 -12.16 4.66 7.81
C LEU A 150 -13.44 4.46 6.97
N PRO A 151 -13.91 5.50 6.25
CA PRO A 151 -15.00 5.37 5.29
C PRO A 151 -14.69 4.32 4.22
N GLU A 152 -15.74 3.72 3.67
CA GLU A 152 -15.63 2.67 2.64
C GLU A 152 -14.95 3.13 1.34
N TRP A 153 -14.99 4.43 1.05
CA TRP A 153 -14.34 5.04 -0.11
C TRP A 153 -12.91 5.51 0.16
N ASP A 154 -12.38 5.36 1.38
CA ASP A 154 -11.00 5.76 1.68
C ASP A 154 -10.03 4.73 1.08
N ASN A 155 -9.11 5.19 0.25
CA ASN A 155 -8.12 4.33 -0.40
C ASN A 155 -7.29 3.53 0.60
N VAL A 156 -7.00 4.05 1.80
CA VAL A 156 -6.28 3.27 2.81
C VAL A 156 -7.11 2.07 3.26
N ARG A 157 -8.43 2.24 3.42
CA ARG A 157 -9.32 1.13 3.77
C ARG A 157 -9.42 0.12 2.65
N LEU A 158 -9.65 0.58 1.43
CA LEU A 158 -9.74 -0.28 0.25
C LEU A 158 -8.44 -1.09 0.09
N SER A 159 -7.27 -0.44 0.26
CA SER A 159 -5.97 -1.10 0.33
C SER A 159 -5.91 -2.13 1.45
N LEU A 160 -6.36 -1.83 2.68
CA LEU A 160 -6.32 -2.75 3.83
C LEU A 160 -7.28 -3.94 3.71
N GLU A 161 -8.31 -3.83 2.88
CA GLU A 161 -9.31 -4.87 2.60
C GLU A 161 -9.05 -5.61 1.27
N ASP A 162 -8.06 -5.16 0.48
CA ASP A 162 -7.75 -5.69 -0.85
C ASP A 162 -8.90 -5.54 -1.86
N ASN A 163 -9.65 -4.43 -1.75
CA ASN A 163 -10.85 -4.14 -2.53
C ASN A 163 -10.71 -2.86 -3.37
N GLU A 164 -9.49 -2.49 -3.73
CA GLU A 164 -9.23 -1.32 -4.57
C GLU A 164 -9.53 -1.63 -6.03
N ASP A 165 -10.17 -0.67 -6.71
CA ASP A 165 -10.18 -0.65 -8.16
C ASP A 165 -8.86 -0.04 -8.66
N LEU A 166 -8.00 -0.88 -9.21
CA LEU A 166 -6.73 -0.46 -9.79
C LEU A 166 -6.87 -0.01 -11.26
N SER A 167 -8.05 -0.14 -11.87
CA SER A 167 -8.27 0.14 -13.28
C SER A 167 -7.89 1.57 -13.65
N GLY A 168 -7.25 1.73 -14.81
CA GLY A 168 -6.76 3.05 -15.26
C GLY A 168 -5.59 3.63 -14.46
N THR A 169 -5.07 2.93 -13.45
CA THR A 169 -3.87 3.34 -12.70
C THR A 169 -2.62 2.64 -13.20
N GLN A 170 -1.44 3.17 -12.86
CA GLN A 170 -0.16 2.48 -13.10
C GLN A 170 -0.11 1.10 -12.43
N TRP A 171 -0.78 0.92 -11.30
CA TRP A 171 -0.77 -0.33 -10.54
C TRP A 171 -1.43 -1.49 -11.28
N ALA A 172 -2.44 -1.23 -12.12
CA ALA A 172 -3.05 -2.26 -12.95
C ALA A 172 -2.06 -2.89 -13.93
N THR A 173 -1.08 -2.13 -14.42
CA THR A 173 -0.06 -2.66 -15.35
C THR A 173 1.00 -3.53 -14.67
N GLU A 174 1.19 -3.36 -13.35
CA GLU A 174 2.15 -4.13 -12.57
C GLU A 174 1.53 -5.33 -11.82
N HIS A 175 0.20 -5.32 -11.67
CA HIS A 175 -0.55 -6.39 -11.03
C HIS A 175 -0.47 -7.67 -11.86
N LEU A 176 -0.18 -8.79 -11.18
CA LEU A 176 -0.04 -10.09 -11.83
C LEU A 176 -1.28 -10.94 -11.60
N ASP A 177 -1.87 -11.46 -12.66
CA ASP A 177 -2.95 -12.45 -12.58
C ASP A 177 -2.34 -13.86 -12.40
N PRO A 178 -2.60 -14.55 -11.27
CA PRO A 178 -2.05 -15.87 -10.99
C PRO A 178 -2.41 -16.96 -12.02
N GLU A 179 -3.52 -16.81 -12.74
CA GLU A 179 -4.00 -17.82 -13.70
C GLU A 179 -3.39 -17.65 -15.10
N THR A 180 -2.94 -16.44 -15.44
CA THR A 180 -2.35 -16.14 -16.76
C THR A 180 -0.84 -15.86 -16.72
N SER A 181 -0.28 -15.66 -15.53
CA SER A 181 1.15 -15.39 -15.34
C SER A 181 2.02 -16.62 -15.67
N GLN A 182 3.23 -16.37 -16.17
CA GLN A 182 4.21 -17.40 -16.53
C GLN A 182 5.60 -17.03 -16.04
N LEU A 183 6.37 -18.03 -15.60
CA LEU A 183 7.76 -17.87 -15.19
C LEU A 183 8.70 -18.08 -16.37
N TRP A 184 9.58 -17.12 -16.61
CA TRP A 184 10.64 -17.20 -17.62
C TRP A 184 12.00 -17.10 -16.92
N TRP A 185 12.95 -17.98 -17.28
CA TRP A 185 14.32 -17.87 -16.81
C TRP A 185 15.19 -17.21 -17.88
N GLY A 186 15.90 -16.15 -17.49
CA GLY A 186 16.93 -15.52 -18.31
C GLY A 186 18.31 -15.99 -17.87
N GLY A 187 19.05 -16.68 -18.74
CA GLY A 187 20.46 -16.95 -18.52
C GLY A 187 21.25 -15.66 -18.74
N GLY A 188 21.68 -15.01 -17.66
CA GLY A 188 22.67 -13.93 -17.76
C GLY A 188 24.00 -14.52 -18.25
N GLY A 189 24.44 -14.11 -19.44
CA GLY A 189 25.79 -14.42 -19.92
C GLY A 189 26.81 -13.93 -18.89
N ALA A 190 27.76 -14.82 -18.57
CA ALA A 190 28.85 -14.59 -17.62
C ALA A 190 29.70 -13.37 -17.98
#